data_AF-A0A1M2UX00-F1
#
_entry.id   AF-A0A1M2UX00-F1
#
_cell.length_a   1.000
_cell.length_b   1.000
_cell.length_c   1.000
_cell.angle_alpha   90.00
_cell.angle_beta   90.00
_cell.angle_gamma   90.00
#
_symmetry.space_group_name_H-M   'P 1'
#
loop_
_entity.id
_entity.type
_entity.pdbx_description
1 polymer ?
#
loop_
_entity_poly.entity_id
_entity_poly.type
_entity_poly.pdbx_seq_one_letter_code
_entity_poly.pdbx_strand_id
1 'polypeptide(L)'
;MTTTLERRVFDQANVPERFEVDLERYVHLIYDSDEARRLLSVSADDGEASDALRRGLVVINHQPVSILFLALKGHNPAECMDDDTWSRVVAPEMKAAGDRYAGDTYRSPMWDAVPLDLPAPFADKRLQLLTAGYLAEDISTIVELTEIVVAIKNGRLPNQALFREKSLGLSWRKGLSGDEDGVQLSMQYNLELQDKYFSLRDGATDLAQQRFAQRMCERLEAEQRELLITVAGARG
;
A
#
# COMPACT_ATOMS: atom_id res chain seq x y z
N MET A 1 2.39 -27.66 -27.18
CA MET A 1 2.90 -28.53 -26.11
C MET A 1 2.76 -27.76 -24.81
N THR A 2 1.70 -28.06 -24.08
CA THR A 2 1.26 -27.39 -22.86
C THR A 2 1.90 -28.15 -21.69
N THR A 3 2.79 -27.48 -20.95
CA THR A 3 3.45 -28.07 -19.79
C THR A 3 2.51 -27.95 -18.60
N THR A 4 1.75 -29.01 -18.33
CA THR A 4 0.97 -29.18 -17.10
C THR A 4 1.97 -29.46 -15.98
N LEU A 5 2.18 -28.51 -15.08
CA LEU A 5 2.89 -28.73 -13.82
C LEU A 5 2.07 -29.74 -13.00
N GLU A 6 2.57 -30.96 -12.90
CA GLU A 6 1.97 -32.02 -12.09
C GLU A 6 1.89 -31.55 -10.63
N ARG A 7 0.66 -31.42 -10.13
CA ARG A 7 0.29 -31.45 -8.70
C ARG A 7 0.98 -32.65 -8.04
N ARG A 8 2.15 -32.42 -7.44
CA ARG A 8 2.72 -33.38 -6.49
C ARG A 8 2.06 -33.19 -5.15
N VAL A 9 1.18 -34.14 -4.86
CA VAL A 9 0.54 -34.44 -3.59
C VAL A 9 1.57 -34.37 -2.45
N PHE A 10 1.33 -33.48 -1.50
CA PHE A 10 2.07 -33.41 -0.24
C PHE A 10 1.64 -34.56 0.69
N ASP A 11 2.62 -35.10 1.41
CA ASP A 11 2.51 -36.25 2.28
C ASP A 11 1.46 -36.04 3.38
N GLN A 12 0.52 -36.97 3.45
CA GLN A 12 -0.69 -36.95 4.26
C GLN A 12 -0.41 -37.50 5.66
N ALA A 13 -0.14 -36.63 6.62
CA ALA A 13 -0.29 -37.00 8.03
C ALA A 13 -0.64 -35.78 8.89
N ASN A 14 -1.93 -35.68 9.26
CA ASN A 14 -2.47 -34.80 10.31
C ASN A 14 -2.57 -33.29 10.04
N VAL A 15 -3.05 -32.88 8.86
CA VAL A 15 -3.58 -31.52 8.68
C VAL A 15 -5.09 -31.60 8.42
N PRO A 16 -5.95 -31.00 9.27
CA PRO A 16 -7.39 -30.98 9.02
C PRO A 16 -7.64 -30.21 7.72
N GLU A 17 -8.36 -30.87 6.80
CA GLU A 17 -8.90 -30.39 5.52
C GLU A 17 -8.65 -28.90 5.24
N ARG A 18 -7.47 -28.58 4.71
CA ARG A 18 -7.24 -27.25 4.15
C ARG A 18 -7.91 -27.21 2.79
N PHE A 19 -8.93 -26.36 2.68
CA PHE A 19 -9.60 -25.96 1.45
C PHE A 19 -8.56 -25.75 0.33
N GLU A 20 -8.47 -26.70 -0.61
CA GLU A 20 -7.83 -26.46 -1.90
C GLU A 20 -8.73 -25.50 -2.66
N VAL A 21 -8.42 -24.20 -2.60
CA VAL A 21 -9.04 -23.23 -3.48
C VAL A 21 -8.31 -23.32 -4.82
N ASP A 22 -9.01 -23.72 -5.88
CA ASP A 22 -8.48 -23.72 -7.23
C ASP A 22 -8.37 -22.25 -7.70
N LEU A 23 -7.14 -21.72 -7.71
CA LEU A 23 -6.87 -20.33 -8.03
C LEU A 23 -6.35 -20.23 -9.46
N GLU A 24 -7.18 -19.76 -10.39
CA GLU A 24 -6.74 -19.47 -11.78
C GLU A 24 -5.60 -18.44 -11.84
N ARG A 25 -5.46 -17.60 -10.79
CA ARG A 25 -4.35 -16.69 -10.56
C ARG A 25 -4.00 -16.64 -9.06
N TYR A 26 -2.73 -16.76 -8.73
CA TYR A 26 -2.23 -16.70 -7.36
C TYR A 26 -0.92 -15.92 -7.28
N VAL A 27 -0.57 -15.52 -6.06
CA VAL A 27 0.74 -15.01 -5.67
C VAL A 27 1.31 -15.91 -4.58
N HIS A 28 2.63 -15.99 -4.52
CA HIS A 28 3.38 -16.69 -3.51
C HIS A 28 3.76 -15.75 -2.38
N LEU A 29 3.40 -16.13 -1.16
CA LEU A 29 3.82 -15.48 0.06
C LEU A 29 4.97 -16.27 0.65
N ILE A 30 6.16 -15.65 0.66
CA ILE A 30 7.39 -16.28 1.11
C ILE A 30 7.70 -15.76 2.52
N TYR A 31 7.74 -16.67 3.48
CA TYR A 31 7.99 -16.37 4.88
C TYR A 31 9.31 -17.00 5.35
N ASP A 32 9.89 -16.37 6.37
CA ASP A 32 10.95 -16.99 7.14
C ASP A 32 10.47 -18.27 7.82
N SER A 33 11.40 -19.19 8.06
CA SER A 33 11.15 -20.49 8.69
C SER A 33 11.07 -20.41 10.22
N ASP A 34 11.30 -19.23 10.79
CA ASP A 34 11.28 -18.97 12.23
C ASP A 34 9.87 -19.01 12.84
N GLU A 35 9.79 -19.06 14.19
CA GLU A 35 8.51 -19.07 14.90
C GLU A 35 7.66 -17.82 14.65
N ALA A 36 8.30 -16.70 14.29
CA ALA A 36 7.62 -15.44 14.01
C ALA A 36 6.97 -15.39 12.63
N ARG A 37 7.37 -16.27 11.69
CA ARG A 37 6.91 -16.31 10.29
C ARG A 37 6.87 -14.92 9.68
N ARG A 38 8.01 -14.23 9.71
CA ARG A 38 8.13 -12.90 9.09
C ARG A 38 7.97 -13.01 7.58
N LEU A 39 7.09 -12.20 6.98
CA LEU A 39 6.96 -12.11 5.52
C LEU A 39 8.26 -11.54 4.93
N LEU A 40 8.84 -12.26 3.97
CA LEU A 40 10.07 -11.86 3.28
C LEU A 40 9.77 -11.23 1.92
N SER A 41 8.94 -11.90 1.11
CA SER A 41 8.55 -11.39 -0.20
C SER A 41 7.19 -11.93 -0.65
N VAL A 42 6.62 -11.23 -1.63
CA VAL A 42 5.43 -11.59 -2.39
C VAL A 42 5.83 -11.62 -3.86
N SER A 43 5.62 -12.76 -4.51
CA SER A 43 6.06 -12.98 -5.90
C SER A 43 5.00 -13.71 -6.71
N ALA A 44 4.91 -13.40 -8.00
CA ALA A 44 4.14 -14.18 -8.97
C ALA A 44 5.01 -15.19 -9.74
N ASP A 45 6.31 -15.29 -9.44
CA ASP A 45 7.24 -16.19 -10.11
C ASP A 45 7.33 -17.56 -9.41
N ASP A 46 6.85 -18.60 -10.10
CA ASP A 46 6.93 -20.01 -9.67
C ASP A 46 8.39 -20.46 -9.43
N GLY A 47 9.36 -19.87 -10.15
CA GLY A 47 10.78 -20.11 -9.97
C GLY A 47 11.27 -19.63 -8.62
N GLU A 48 10.93 -18.39 -8.24
CA GLU A 48 11.28 -17.82 -6.94
C GLU A 48 10.65 -18.61 -5.78
N ALA A 49 9.39 -19.04 -5.94
CA ALA A 49 8.70 -19.90 -4.98
C ALA A 49 9.39 -21.26 -4.82
N SER A 50 9.77 -21.89 -5.94
CA SER A 50 10.50 -23.15 -5.95
C SER A 50 11.87 -23.04 -5.26
N ASP A 51 12.59 -21.95 -5.50
CA ASP A 51 13.88 -21.70 -4.86
C ASP A 51 13.75 -21.34 -3.38
N ALA A 52 12.68 -20.65 -2.97
CA ALA A 52 12.37 -20.44 -1.56
C ALA A 52 12.13 -21.76 -0.81
N LEU A 53 11.33 -22.67 -1.39
CA LEU A 53 11.10 -24.00 -0.82
C LEU A 53 12.40 -24.81 -0.69
N ARG A 54 13.29 -24.76 -1.69
CA ARG A 54 14.61 -25.43 -1.63
C ARG A 54 15.50 -24.88 -0.52
N ARG A 55 15.34 -23.60 -0.16
CA ARG A 55 16.05 -22.93 0.94
C ARG A 55 15.43 -23.23 2.32
N GLY A 56 14.36 -24.04 2.38
CA GLY A 56 13.66 -24.35 3.63
C GLY A 56 12.72 -23.24 4.12
N LEU A 57 12.40 -22.26 3.26
CA LEU A 57 11.44 -21.21 3.58
C LEU A 57 10.00 -21.71 3.45
N VAL A 58 9.08 -21.01 4.12
CA VAL A 58 7.65 -21.33 4.04
C VAL A 58 7.02 -20.57 2.90
N VAL A 59 6.38 -21.29 1.97
CA VAL A 59 5.65 -20.69 0.83
C VAL A 59 4.17 -20.99 0.96
N ILE A 60 3.34 -19.95 0.85
CA ILE A 60 1.88 -20.05 0.89
C ILE A 60 1.32 -19.37 -0.37
N ASN A 61 0.53 -20.11 -1.15
CA ASN A 61 -0.16 -19.54 -2.30
C ASN A 61 -1.44 -18.85 -1.86
N HIS A 62 -1.72 -17.67 -2.41
CA HIS A 62 -2.91 -16.90 -2.10
C HIS A 62 -3.46 -16.16 -3.32
N GLN A 63 -4.75 -15.81 -3.29
CA GLN A 63 -5.31 -14.89 -4.28
C GLN A 63 -4.61 -13.52 -4.23
N PRO A 64 -4.37 -12.85 -5.38
CA PRO A 64 -3.74 -11.53 -5.42
C PRO A 64 -4.48 -10.49 -4.58
N VAL A 65 -5.82 -10.55 -4.56
CA VAL A 65 -6.65 -9.67 -3.72
C VAL A 65 -6.31 -9.77 -2.23
N SER A 66 -5.73 -10.89 -1.80
CA SER A 66 -5.36 -11.13 -0.42
C SER A 66 -4.06 -10.43 0.00
N ILE A 67 -3.37 -9.80 -0.93
CA ILE A 67 -2.43 -8.73 -0.59
C ILE A 67 -3.16 -7.59 0.11
N LEU A 68 -4.47 -7.39 -0.04
CA LEU A 68 -5.21 -6.55 0.91
C LEU A 68 -4.94 -7.05 2.34
N PHE A 69 -5.13 -8.32 2.68
CA PHE A 69 -4.88 -8.78 4.05
C PHE A 69 -3.43 -8.61 4.56
N LEU A 70 -2.45 -8.47 3.66
CA LEU A 70 -1.02 -8.26 4.00
C LEU A 70 -0.60 -6.78 3.97
N ALA A 71 -1.04 -6.05 2.96
CA ALA A 71 -0.91 -4.59 2.81
C ALA A 71 -1.55 -3.85 3.99
N LEU A 72 -2.53 -4.46 4.65
CA LEU A 72 -3.37 -3.78 5.63
C LEU A 72 -3.06 -4.13 7.07
N LYS A 73 -2.13 -5.07 7.30
CA LYS A 73 -1.62 -5.36 8.63
C LYS A 73 -0.14 -5.01 8.73
N GLY A 74 0.15 -3.73 8.54
CA GLY A 74 1.44 -3.13 8.89
C GLY A 74 2.61 -3.42 7.96
N HIS A 75 2.38 -4.00 6.78
CA HIS A 75 3.41 -4.17 5.76
C HIS A 75 3.12 -3.32 4.53
N ASN A 76 4.11 -2.54 4.12
CA ASN A 76 4.06 -1.71 2.91
C ASN A 76 4.25 -2.60 1.67
N PRO A 77 3.28 -2.68 0.73
CA PRO A 77 3.40 -3.54 -0.45
C PRO A 77 4.64 -3.22 -1.30
N ALA A 78 5.02 -1.95 -1.35
CA ALA A 78 6.18 -1.50 -2.11
C ALA A 78 7.53 -1.93 -1.49
N GLU A 79 7.55 -2.56 -0.32
CA GLU A 79 8.73 -3.10 0.34
C GLU A 79 8.88 -4.61 0.21
N CYS A 80 7.78 -5.33 -0.02
CA CYS A 80 7.76 -6.79 -0.04
C CYS A 80 7.46 -7.38 -1.42
N MET A 81 7.34 -6.56 -2.47
CA MET A 81 6.92 -7.01 -3.79
C MET A 81 7.76 -6.35 -4.89
N ASP A 82 8.09 -7.13 -5.92
CA ASP A 82 8.73 -6.62 -7.12
C ASP A 82 7.72 -5.94 -8.07
N ASP A 83 8.25 -5.23 -9.07
CA ASP A 83 7.45 -4.48 -10.03
C ASP A 83 6.60 -5.36 -10.96
N ASP A 84 7.08 -6.53 -11.36
CA ASP A 84 6.35 -7.41 -12.28
C ASP A 84 5.14 -8.01 -11.56
N THR A 85 5.36 -8.52 -10.36
CA THR A 85 4.31 -9.01 -9.45
C THR A 85 3.28 -7.91 -9.18
N TRP A 86 3.73 -6.71 -8.83
CA TRP A 86 2.84 -5.57 -8.58
C TRP A 86 2.02 -5.19 -9.81
N SER A 87 2.70 -4.84 -10.90
CA SER A 87 2.06 -4.20 -12.06
C SER A 87 1.15 -5.15 -12.85
N ARG A 88 1.48 -6.45 -12.91
CA ARG A 88 0.77 -7.41 -13.77
C ARG A 88 -0.28 -8.23 -13.04
N VAL A 89 -0.07 -8.50 -11.76
CA VAL A 89 -0.91 -9.46 -11.02
C VAL A 89 -1.72 -8.77 -9.93
N VAL A 90 -1.08 -7.91 -9.14
CA VAL A 90 -1.68 -7.42 -7.89
C VAL A 90 -2.47 -6.14 -8.10
N ALA A 91 -1.84 -5.12 -8.68
CA ALA A 91 -2.43 -3.81 -8.84
C ALA A 91 -3.75 -3.84 -9.65
N PRO A 92 -3.88 -4.61 -10.74
CA PRO A 92 -5.14 -4.72 -11.48
C PRO A 92 -6.29 -5.29 -10.63
N GLU A 93 -6.02 -6.35 -9.85
CA GLU A 93 -7.02 -7.00 -9.00
C GLU A 93 -7.43 -6.08 -7.84
N MET A 94 -6.47 -5.38 -7.24
CA MET A 94 -6.74 -4.39 -6.19
C MET A 94 -7.52 -3.19 -6.72
N LYS A 95 -7.21 -2.69 -7.93
CA LYS A 95 -7.96 -1.62 -8.59
C LYS A 95 -9.41 -2.04 -8.82
N ALA A 96 -9.62 -3.24 -9.35
CA ALA A 96 -10.96 -3.78 -9.57
C ALA A 96 -11.74 -3.93 -8.25
N ALA A 97 -11.09 -4.30 -7.16
CA ALA A 97 -11.71 -4.32 -5.83
C ALA A 97 -12.07 -2.91 -5.35
N GLY A 98 -11.15 -1.95 -5.41
CA GLY A 98 -11.39 -0.56 -5.00
C GLY A 98 -12.54 0.09 -5.78
N ASP A 99 -12.63 -0.15 -7.08
CA ASP A 99 -13.71 0.38 -7.92
C ASP A 99 -15.09 -0.16 -7.53
N ARG A 100 -15.17 -1.41 -7.04
CA ARG A 100 -16.42 -1.98 -6.53
C ARG A 100 -16.83 -1.32 -5.22
N TYR A 101 -15.88 -1.07 -4.31
CA TYR A 101 -16.16 -0.44 -3.02
C TYR A 101 -16.46 1.06 -3.13
N ALA A 102 -15.96 1.74 -4.18
CA ALA A 102 -16.25 3.16 -4.42
C ALA A 102 -17.74 3.46 -4.60
N GLY A 103 -18.56 2.48 -5.00
CA GLY A 103 -20.00 2.62 -5.15
C GLY A 103 -20.82 2.45 -3.88
N ASP A 104 -20.23 1.97 -2.78
CA ASP A 104 -20.98 1.25 -1.75
C ASP A 104 -21.08 1.95 -0.38
N THR A 105 -20.61 3.19 -0.16
CA THR A 105 -20.67 3.76 1.22
C THR A 105 -20.61 5.28 1.41
N TYR A 106 -21.31 5.73 2.46
CA TYR A 106 -21.46 7.07 3.03
C TYR A 106 -20.18 7.71 3.63
N ARG A 107 -18.97 7.21 3.29
CA ARG A 107 -17.70 7.66 3.88
C ARG A 107 -16.66 7.92 2.80
N SER A 108 -15.98 9.06 2.91
CA SER A 108 -14.93 9.45 1.97
C SER A 108 -13.59 8.86 2.39
N PRO A 109 -12.76 8.40 1.42
CA PRO A 109 -11.39 7.99 1.71
C PRO A 109 -10.62 9.09 2.44
N MET A 110 -9.54 8.70 3.10
CA MET A 110 -8.62 9.64 3.72
C MET A 110 -8.07 10.63 2.70
N TRP A 111 -7.76 10.15 1.49
CA TRP A 111 -7.40 10.94 0.32
C TRP A 111 -8.36 10.67 -0.85
N ASP A 112 -9.12 11.69 -1.26
CA ASP A 112 -10.07 11.58 -2.38
C ASP A 112 -9.38 11.45 -3.75
N ALA A 113 -8.15 11.96 -3.88
CA ALA A 113 -7.35 11.85 -5.08
C ALA A 113 -5.84 11.98 -4.76
N VAL A 114 -4.99 11.36 -5.60
CA VAL A 114 -3.54 11.35 -5.44
C VAL A 114 -2.88 11.85 -6.73
N PRO A 115 -2.13 12.97 -6.72
CA PRO A 115 -1.43 13.45 -7.91
C PRO A 115 -0.41 12.42 -8.42
N LEU A 116 -0.40 12.17 -9.72
CA LEU A 116 0.47 11.18 -10.37
C LEU A 116 1.98 11.50 -10.19
N ASP A 117 2.30 12.79 -10.07
CA ASP A 117 3.65 13.34 -9.90
C ASP A 117 4.00 13.64 -8.43
N LEU A 118 3.25 13.08 -7.47
CA LEU A 118 3.59 13.13 -6.05
C LEU A 118 4.99 12.49 -5.82
N PRO A 119 5.92 13.16 -5.11
CA PRO A 119 7.25 12.60 -4.91
C PRO A 119 7.23 11.34 -4.04
N ALA A 120 8.11 10.37 -4.36
CA ALA A 120 8.16 9.06 -3.70
C ALA A 120 8.22 9.11 -2.16
N PRO A 121 9.00 9.99 -1.50
CA PRO A 121 9.02 10.05 -0.03
C PRO A 121 7.65 10.36 0.58
N PHE A 122 6.87 11.23 -0.06
CA PHE A 122 5.51 11.56 0.40
C PHE A 122 4.52 10.45 0.08
N ALA A 123 4.63 9.84 -1.10
CA ALA A 123 3.78 8.71 -1.47
C ALA A 123 3.99 7.52 -0.50
N ASP A 124 5.24 7.20 -0.20
CA ASP A 124 5.62 6.14 0.72
C ASP A 124 5.13 6.42 2.15
N LYS A 125 5.30 7.64 2.63
CA LYS A 125 4.81 8.01 3.96
C LYS A 125 3.29 7.90 4.05
N ARG A 126 2.53 8.41 3.07
CA ARG A 126 1.06 8.30 3.04
C ARG A 126 0.62 6.83 2.98
N LEU A 127 1.34 6.01 2.22
CA LEU A 127 1.09 4.57 2.14
C LEU A 127 1.30 3.89 3.50
N GLN A 128 2.36 4.21 4.23
CA GLN A 128 2.59 3.70 5.60
C GLN A 128 1.45 4.07 6.57
N LEU A 129 0.81 5.24 6.39
CA LEU A 129 -0.32 5.66 7.23
C LEU A 129 -1.58 4.82 6.98
N LEU A 130 -1.91 4.59 5.71
CA LEU A 130 -3.09 3.80 5.33
C LEU A 130 -2.94 2.32 5.70
N THR A 131 -1.75 1.78 5.52
CA THR A 131 -1.43 0.37 5.79
C THR A 131 -1.40 0.04 7.29
N ALA A 132 -1.25 1.05 8.16
CA ALA A 132 -1.27 0.88 9.62
C ALA A 132 -2.68 0.88 10.24
N GLY A 133 -3.64 1.58 9.63
CA GLY A 133 -4.98 1.80 10.19
C GLY A 133 -6.14 1.35 9.30
N TYR A 134 -5.82 0.63 8.22
CA TYR A 134 -6.68 0.22 7.11
C TYR A 134 -8.18 0.44 7.24
N LEU A 135 -8.73 1.12 6.24
CA LEU A 135 -10.16 1.20 5.97
C LEU A 135 -10.44 0.81 4.51
N ALA A 136 -11.59 0.17 4.27
CA ALA A 136 -11.95 -0.35 2.94
C ALA A 136 -12.12 0.78 1.90
N GLU A 137 -12.56 1.97 2.34
CA GLU A 137 -12.65 3.16 1.50
C GLU A 137 -11.30 3.62 0.93
N ASP A 138 -10.18 3.26 1.57
CA ASP A 138 -8.84 3.71 1.18
C ASP A 138 -8.15 2.81 0.14
N ILE A 139 -8.78 1.71 -0.31
CA ILE A 139 -8.17 0.74 -1.23
C ILE A 139 -7.65 1.44 -2.50
N SER A 140 -8.45 2.28 -3.15
CA SER A 140 -8.03 2.99 -4.36
C SER A 140 -6.84 3.91 -4.11
N THR A 141 -6.79 4.56 -2.94
CA THR A 141 -5.65 5.41 -2.54
C THR A 141 -4.39 4.57 -2.32
N ILE A 142 -4.50 3.41 -1.68
CA ILE A 142 -3.38 2.48 -1.46
C ILE A 142 -2.80 2.02 -2.80
N VAL A 143 -3.64 1.70 -3.78
CA VAL A 143 -3.21 1.31 -5.13
C VAL A 143 -2.43 2.43 -5.80
N GLU A 144 -2.98 3.65 -5.81
CA GLU A 144 -2.33 4.82 -6.42
C GLU A 144 -0.97 5.13 -5.78
N LEU A 145 -0.90 5.15 -4.44
CA LEU A 145 0.34 5.44 -3.72
C LEU A 145 1.39 4.33 -3.92
N THR A 146 0.98 3.07 -3.86
CA THR A 146 1.89 1.94 -4.10
C THR A 146 2.47 2.00 -5.50
N GLU A 147 1.63 2.29 -6.50
CA GLU A 147 2.06 2.42 -7.88
C GLU A 147 3.10 3.54 -8.07
N ILE A 148 2.92 4.69 -7.40
CA ILE A 148 3.92 5.77 -7.43
C ILE A 148 5.26 5.28 -6.86
N VAL A 149 5.22 4.65 -5.68
CA VAL A 149 6.44 4.20 -4.98
C VAL A 149 7.16 3.13 -5.81
N VAL A 150 6.44 2.12 -6.30
CA VAL A 150 7.00 1.02 -7.09
C VAL A 150 7.53 1.53 -8.43
N ALA A 151 6.79 2.37 -9.15
CA ALA A 151 7.21 2.92 -10.43
C ALA A 151 8.52 3.71 -10.31
N ILE A 152 8.62 4.60 -9.30
CA ILE A 152 9.79 5.43 -9.08
C ILE A 152 11.00 4.58 -8.65
N LYS A 153 10.81 3.59 -7.74
CA LYS A 153 11.87 2.66 -7.33
C LYS A 153 12.46 1.90 -8.52
N ASN A 154 11.65 1.59 -9.53
CA ASN A 154 12.05 0.84 -10.72
C ASN A 154 12.36 1.73 -11.94
N GLY A 155 12.44 3.05 -11.77
CA GLY A 155 12.84 3.97 -12.84
C GLY A 155 11.85 4.07 -14.01
N ARG A 156 10.57 3.76 -13.77
CA ARG A 156 9.49 3.85 -14.78
C ARG A 156 8.47 4.92 -14.41
N LEU A 157 7.64 5.29 -15.39
CA LEU A 157 6.50 6.18 -15.13
C LEU A 157 5.35 5.40 -14.46
N PRO A 158 4.58 6.05 -13.55
CA PRO A 158 3.37 5.46 -12.99
C PRO A 158 2.35 5.11 -14.08
N ASN A 159 1.73 3.94 -13.95
CA ASN A 159 0.68 3.46 -14.82
C ASN A 159 -0.63 4.20 -14.52
N GLN A 160 -1.00 5.12 -15.40
CA GLN A 160 -2.20 5.94 -15.27
C GLN A 160 -3.50 5.11 -15.18
N ALA A 161 -3.55 3.89 -15.72
CA ALA A 161 -4.72 3.03 -15.64
C ALA A 161 -5.07 2.58 -14.20
N LEU A 162 -4.10 2.65 -13.29
CA LEU A 162 -4.29 2.32 -11.87
C LEU A 162 -4.87 3.48 -11.05
N PHE A 163 -4.99 4.67 -11.64
CA PHE A 163 -5.45 5.87 -10.96
C PHE A 163 -6.94 6.13 -11.22
N ARG A 164 -7.57 6.76 -10.23
CA ARG A 164 -8.91 7.33 -10.36
C ARG A 164 -8.87 8.51 -11.33
N GLU A 165 -10.00 8.75 -12.01
CA GLU A 165 -10.12 9.86 -12.96
C GLU A 165 -9.79 11.23 -12.33
N LYS A 166 -10.25 11.46 -11.10
CA LYS A 166 -9.93 12.68 -10.33
C LYS A 166 -8.42 12.88 -10.14
N SER A 167 -7.68 11.80 -9.92
CA SER A 167 -6.23 11.81 -9.69
C SER A 167 -5.45 12.21 -10.93
N LEU A 168 -5.93 11.82 -12.13
CA LEU A 168 -5.26 12.10 -13.41
C LEU A 168 -5.22 13.59 -13.77
N GLY A 169 -6.19 14.37 -13.29
CA GLY A 169 -6.24 15.82 -13.52
C GLY A 169 -5.34 16.64 -12.58
N LEU A 170 -4.81 16.02 -11.53
CA LEU A 170 -4.00 16.70 -10.52
C LEU A 170 -2.53 16.74 -10.91
N SER A 171 -1.83 17.76 -10.43
CA SER A 171 -0.38 17.80 -10.50
C SER A 171 0.18 18.48 -9.25
N TRP A 172 1.06 17.76 -8.57
CA TRP A 172 1.94 18.24 -7.54
C TRP A 172 2.75 19.45 -8.04
N ARG A 173 3.32 19.36 -9.25
CA ARG A 173 4.15 20.42 -9.84
C ARG A 173 3.36 21.66 -10.25
N LYS A 174 2.12 21.53 -10.71
CA LYS A 174 1.27 22.70 -11.04
C LYS A 174 0.85 23.49 -9.79
N GLY A 175 0.89 22.88 -8.60
CA GLY A 175 0.80 23.59 -7.32
C GLY A 175 2.13 24.19 -6.85
N LEU A 176 3.24 23.96 -7.57
CA LEU A 176 4.61 24.38 -7.18
C LEU A 176 5.23 25.41 -8.13
N SER A 177 4.56 25.77 -9.23
CA SER A 177 5.06 26.79 -10.14
C SER A 177 4.76 28.21 -9.61
N GLY A 178 5.48 28.60 -8.56
CA GLY A 178 5.57 29.97 -8.02
C GLY A 178 5.51 30.02 -6.48
N ASP A 179 6.60 30.47 -5.84
CA ASP A 179 6.77 31.02 -4.46
C ASP A 179 5.93 30.47 -3.29
N GLU A 180 6.59 29.96 -2.22
CA GLU A 180 6.07 29.74 -0.83
C GLU A 180 4.78 28.89 -0.64
N ASP A 181 3.94 28.78 -1.66
CA ASP A 181 2.56 28.33 -1.65
C ASP A 181 2.46 26.82 -1.67
N GLY A 182 3.40 26.09 -2.30
CA GLY A 182 3.39 24.63 -2.28
C GLY A 182 3.84 24.00 -0.96
N VAL A 183 4.67 24.73 -0.20
CA VAL A 183 5.02 24.38 1.19
C VAL A 183 3.83 24.71 2.08
N GLN A 184 3.23 25.89 1.92
CA GLN A 184 1.98 26.24 2.60
C GLN A 184 0.85 25.26 2.29
N LEU A 185 0.70 24.78 1.05
CA LEU A 185 -0.31 23.79 0.68
C LEU A 185 -0.03 22.45 1.36
N SER A 186 1.23 22.01 1.39
CA SER A 186 1.63 20.78 2.11
C SER A 186 1.43 20.91 3.62
N MET A 187 1.67 22.09 4.18
CA MET A 187 1.41 22.40 5.58
C MET A 187 -0.08 22.45 5.90
N GLN A 188 -0.85 23.15 5.08
CA GLN A 188 -2.30 23.30 5.18
C GLN A 188 -2.96 21.92 5.07
N TYR A 189 -2.45 21.07 4.18
CA TYR A 189 -2.89 19.70 4.05
C TYR A 189 -2.52 18.83 5.26
N ASN A 190 -1.32 19.00 5.81
CA ASN A 190 -0.95 18.35 7.08
C ASN A 190 -1.77 18.86 8.27
N LEU A 191 -2.17 20.14 8.27
CA LEU A 191 -3.06 20.75 9.27
C LEU A 191 -4.47 20.17 9.15
N GLU A 192 -5.02 20.05 7.94
CA GLU A 192 -6.32 19.42 7.68
C GLU A 192 -6.34 17.95 8.13
N LEU A 193 -5.23 17.23 7.92
CA LEU A 193 -5.08 15.86 8.40
C LEU A 193 -4.96 15.78 9.93
N GLN A 194 -4.21 16.68 10.56
CA GLN A 194 -4.17 16.80 12.02
C GLN A 194 -5.55 17.08 12.59
N ASP A 195 -6.31 18.00 11.99
CA ASP A 195 -7.66 18.37 12.46
C ASP A 195 -8.64 17.20 12.31
N LYS A 196 -8.52 16.43 11.22
CA LYS A 196 -9.27 15.18 11.02
C LYS A 196 -8.90 14.14 12.08
N TYR A 197 -7.63 13.98 12.42
CA TYR A 197 -7.21 13.05 13.47
C TYR A 197 -7.57 13.54 14.88
N PHE A 198 -7.51 14.84 15.17
CA PHE A 198 -8.01 15.40 16.42
C PHE A 198 -9.51 15.12 16.57
N SER A 199 -10.29 15.35 15.50
CA SER A 199 -11.72 15.03 15.47
C SER A 199 -11.98 13.53 15.68
N LEU A 200 -11.15 12.66 15.10
CA LEU A 200 -11.25 11.20 15.22
C LEU A 200 -10.85 10.73 16.62
N ARG A 201 -9.88 11.37 17.27
CA ARG A 201 -9.53 11.15 18.69
C ARG A 201 -10.69 11.55 19.58
N ASP A 202 -11.25 12.73 19.38
CA ASP A 202 -12.26 13.29 20.28
C ASP A 202 -13.63 12.60 20.10
N GLY A 203 -13.90 12.05 18.91
CA GLY A 203 -15.11 11.25 18.61
C GLY A 203 -14.97 9.74 18.82
N ALA A 204 -13.77 9.21 19.05
CA ALA A 204 -13.56 7.78 19.25
C ALA A 204 -14.03 7.33 20.64
N THR A 205 -14.89 6.31 20.67
CA THR A 205 -15.33 5.63 21.90
C THR A 205 -14.35 4.55 22.36
N ASP A 206 -13.39 4.17 21.51
CA ASP A 206 -12.36 3.18 21.78
C ASP A 206 -10.98 3.84 22.01
N LEU A 207 -10.31 3.41 23.07
CA LEU A 207 -8.99 3.89 23.49
C LEU A 207 -7.91 3.59 22.45
N ALA A 208 -8.04 2.50 21.68
CA ALA A 208 -7.08 2.17 20.63
C ALA A 208 -7.15 3.16 19.45
N GLN A 209 -8.37 3.56 19.06
CA GLN A 209 -8.59 4.60 18.04
C GLN A 209 -8.10 5.98 18.50
N GLN A 210 -8.34 6.34 19.76
CA GLN A 210 -7.81 7.58 20.34
C GLN A 210 -6.29 7.64 20.30
N ARG A 211 -5.61 6.56 20.72
CA ARG A 211 -4.15 6.46 20.68
C ARG A 211 -3.60 6.45 19.27
N PHE A 212 -4.29 5.82 18.33
CA PHE A 212 -3.93 5.85 16.91
C PHE A 212 -3.97 7.29 16.38
N ALA A 213 -5.12 7.95 16.53
CA ALA A 213 -5.31 9.32 16.08
C ALA A 213 -4.28 10.30 16.69
N GLN A 214 -3.96 10.15 17.98
CA GLN A 214 -2.95 10.99 18.62
C GLN A 214 -1.53 10.79 18.05
N ARG A 215 -1.09 9.54 17.81
CA ARG A 215 0.21 9.27 17.17
C ARG A 215 0.28 9.83 15.76
N MET A 216 -0.85 9.85 15.06
CA MET A 216 -0.96 10.41 13.73
C MET A 216 -0.79 11.92 13.72
N CYS A 217 -1.40 12.64 14.68
CA CYS A 217 -1.15 14.08 14.86
C CYS A 217 0.33 14.37 15.13
N GLU A 218 0.94 13.66 16.08
CA GLU A 218 2.36 13.85 16.46
C GLU A 218 3.32 13.63 15.27
N ARG A 219 3.02 12.65 14.40
CA ARG A 219 3.81 12.37 13.19
C ARG A 219 3.66 13.42 12.10
N LEU A 220 2.45 13.96 11.92
CA LEU A 220 2.21 15.05 10.98
C LEU A 220 2.87 16.35 11.45
N GLU A 221 2.89 16.61 12.76
CA GLU A 221 3.61 17.75 13.35
C GLU A 221 5.11 17.66 13.10
N ALA A 222 5.70 16.47 13.24
CA ALA A 222 7.11 16.25 12.95
C ALA A 222 7.43 16.51 11.45
N GLU A 223 6.56 16.05 10.55
CA GLU A 223 6.71 16.29 9.10
C GLU A 223 6.65 17.77 8.73
N GLN A 224 5.71 18.51 9.33
CA GLN A 224 5.61 19.95 9.12
C GLN A 224 6.89 20.68 9.56
N ARG A 225 7.49 20.26 10.68
CA ARG A 225 8.76 20.84 11.16
C ARG A 225 9.91 20.55 10.21
N GLU A 226 10.02 19.34 9.67
CA GLU A 226 11.07 19.00 8.71
C GLU A 226 10.90 19.76 7.37
N LEU A 227 9.66 19.91 6.90
CA LEU A 227 9.33 20.74 5.73
C LEU A 227 9.75 22.20 5.95
N LEU A 228 9.48 22.77 7.13
CA LEU A 228 9.93 24.12 7.50
C LEU A 228 11.45 24.28 7.45
N ILE A 229 12.18 23.32 8.04
CA ILE A 229 13.64 23.37 8.12
C ILE A 229 14.26 23.30 6.71
N THR A 230 13.72 22.43 5.86
CA THR A 230 14.21 22.26 4.48
C THR A 230 14.04 23.54 3.66
N VAL A 231 12.94 24.25 3.86
CA VAL A 231 12.64 25.53 3.18
C VAL A 231 13.49 26.67 3.72
N ALA A 232 13.72 26.71 5.03
CA ALA A 232 14.60 27.70 5.66
C ALA A 232 16.07 27.52 5.25
N GLY A 233 16.52 26.27 5.08
CA GLY A 233 17.88 25.94 4.67
C GLY A 233 18.18 26.21 3.19
N ALA A 234 17.17 26.20 2.31
CA ALA A 234 17.32 26.52 0.88
C ALA A 234 17.43 28.04 0.60
N ARG A 235 17.27 28.89 1.61
CA ARG A 235 17.36 30.36 1.54
C ARG A 235 18.70 30.93 2.03
N GLY A 236 19.63 30.09 2.48
CA GLY A 236 20.99 30.48 2.90
C GLY A 236 22.04 30.07 1.88
#